data_AF-A0A914GJR3-F1
#
_entry.id   AF-A0A914GJR3-F1
#
_cell.length_a   1.000
_cell.length_b   1.000
_cell.length_c   1.000
_cell.angle_alpha   90.00
_cell.angle_beta   90.00
_cell.angle_gamma   90.00
#
_symmetry.space_group_name_H-M   'P 1'
#
loop_
_entity.id
_entity.type
_entity.pdbx_description
1 polymer ?
#
loop_
_entity_poly.entity_id
_entity_poly.type
_entity_poly.pdbx_seq_one_letter_code
_entity_poly.pdbx_strand_id
1 'polypeptide(L)'
;MENIKDLKFRELSYRYEVQKRVNGDYQDLESGPFFFTDYTGLKGCGCKISREKLNEFLKTTQYDWKEGAQVGSDGSVGIGLDSAIVPLKCAPNLRMVQSTDFFYPIVDDPFVMGLITVSNVLSDLYATGVCEIDNMLMLLGAGAKFAGVEVRGGQTVECPWMMLGGVGTTVVPADALSTLNGAEPGDVLVLTKPLGVRAAVNAHQWLHKSPERLKYQSLNESSIRDAYNQACIQMASHNLVAAKFLKEFNAHASTDVTGFGIIGHADNLAKAQNTPVHFIIDTFPMIPYTDIICKSFPNANGFNMFDGLAAETSGGLLIAFNPKDAPEYIEKLKEFDITAHIVGHVEKSPNNESDALLNPKGVKTIMDNGFPFLHQRPEL
;
A
#
# COMPACT_ATOMS: atom_id res chain seq x y z
N MET A 1 -17.12 -10.07 16.97
CA MET A 1 -16.12 -9.01 17.19
C MET A 1 -14.86 -9.67 17.70
N GLU A 2 -13.82 -9.69 16.86
CA GLU A 2 -12.49 -10.17 17.24
C GLU A 2 -11.92 -9.29 18.36
N ASN A 3 -11.39 -9.90 19.43
CA ASN A 3 -10.79 -9.17 20.56
C ASN A 3 -9.52 -8.44 20.07
N ILE A 4 -9.28 -7.22 20.57
CA ILE A 4 -8.08 -6.42 20.27
C ILE A 4 -6.79 -7.22 20.54
N LYS A 5 -6.77 -8.04 21.61
CA LYS A 5 -5.64 -8.91 21.92
C LYS A 5 -5.37 -9.96 20.84
N ASP A 6 -6.42 -10.61 20.33
CA ASP A 6 -6.29 -11.62 19.28
C ASP A 6 -5.79 -11.00 17.97
N LEU A 7 -6.28 -9.80 17.64
CA LEU A 7 -5.85 -9.04 16.47
C LEU A 7 -4.35 -8.68 16.56
N LYS A 8 -3.89 -8.16 17.71
CA LYS A 8 -2.48 -7.86 17.93
C LYS A 8 -1.61 -9.11 17.85
N PHE A 9 -2.01 -10.20 18.50
CA PHE A 9 -1.27 -11.45 18.47
C PHE A 9 -1.10 -12.01 17.05
N ARG A 10 -2.18 -12.02 16.26
CA ARG A 10 -2.15 -12.51 14.87
C ARG A 10 -1.21 -11.69 14.00
N GLU A 11 -1.30 -10.37 14.12
CA GLU A 11 -0.53 -9.42 13.34
C GLU A 11 0.97 -9.52 13.64
N LEU A 12 1.35 -9.57 14.93
CA LEU A 12 2.74 -9.80 15.33
C LEU A 12 3.25 -11.19 14.92
N SER A 13 2.39 -12.22 14.97
CA SER A 13 2.77 -13.58 14.56
C SER A 13 3.13 -13.64 13.08
N TYR A 14 2.38 -12.96 12.21
CA TYR A 14 2.71 -12.88 10.78
C TYR A 14 4.02 -12.14 10.54
N ARG A 15 4.25 -11.02 11.22
CA ARG A 15 5.52 -10.26 11.09
C ARG A 15 6.72 -11.11 11.51
N TYR A 16 6.60 -11.86 12.60
CA TYR A 16 7.65 -12.77 13.09
C TYR A 16 8.02 -13.83 12.04
N GLU A 17 7.02 -14.46 11.40
CA GLU A 17 7.26 -15.47 10.36
C GLU A 17 7.92 -14.87 9.10
N VAL A 18 7.53 -13.66 8.69
CA VAL A 18 8.18 -12.95 7.57
C VAL A 18 9.64 -12.67 7.91
N GLN A 19 9.91 -12.09 9.09
CA GLN A 19 11.26 -11.75 9.54
C GLN A 19 12.18 -12.98 9.58
N LYS A 20 11.69 -14.10 10.14
CA LYS A 20 12.43 -15.36 10.19
C LYS A 20 12.83 -15.86 8.80
N ARG A 21 11.91 -15.78 7.83
CA ARG A 21 12.16 -16.23 6.45
C ARG A 21 13.15 -15.34 5.71
N VAL A 22 13.01 -14.02 5.80
CA VAL A 22 13.91 -13.09 5.10
C VAL A 22 15.32 -13.05 5.69
N ASN A 23 15.48 -13.37 6.99
CA ASN A 23 16.78 -13.50 7.65
C ASN A 23 17.54 -14.78 7.31
N GLY A 24 16.97 -15.70 6.53
CA GLY A 24 17.64 -16.93 6.10
C GLY A 24 17.61 -18.07 7.12
N ASP A 25 16.78 -18.01 8.16
CA ASP A 25 16.55 -19.12 9.09
C ASP A 25 15.73 -20.28 8.48
N TYR A 26 15.47 -20.23 7.17
CA TYR A 26 14.77 -21.26 6.42
C TYR A 26 15.74 -21.98 5.47
N GLN A 27 16.11 -23.22 5.83
CA GLN A 27 16.83 -24.15 4.94
C GLN A 27 15.82 -24.92 4.08
N ASP A 28 15.92 -24.75 2.76
CA ASP A 28 15.95 -25.79 1.72
C ASP A 28 15.19 -25.44 0.44
N LEU A 29 15.92 -25.53 -0.69
CA LEU A 29 15.55 -26.30 -1.88
C LEU A 29 16.85 -26.89 -2.47
N GLU A 30 16.92 -28.21 -2.64
CA GLU A 30 18.09 -29.00 -3.09
C GLU A 30 18.59 -28.70 -4.53
N SER A 31 18.13 -27.63 -5.18
CA SER A 31 18.26 -27.43 -6.65
C SER A 31 19.13 -26.24 -7.10
N GLY A 32 19.96 -25.66 -6.23
CA GLY A 32 20.76 -24.47 -6.55
C GLY A 32 20.01 -23.14 -6.29
N PRO A 33 20.62 -21.97 -6.58
CA PRO A 33 20.02 -20.68 -6.24
C PRO A 33 18.78 -20.41 -7.12
N PHE A 34 17.61 -20.43 -6.50
CA PHE A 34 16.33 -20.06 -7.12
C PHE A 34 15.92 -18.68 -6.62
N PHE A 35 15.74 -17.73 -7.54
CA PHE A 35 15.28 -16.37 -7.23
C PHE A 35 13.93 -16.12 -7.89
N PHE A 36 12.89 -15.90 -7.08
CA PHE A 36 11.55 -15.62 -7.58
C PHE A 36 11.54 -14.38 -8.51
N THR A 37 12.43 -13.42 -8.25
CA THR A 37 12.60 -12.20 -9.04
C THR A 37 13.31 -12.40 -10.38
N ASP A 38 13.80 -13.59 -10.73
CA ASP A 38 14.37 -13.90 -12.06
C ASP A 38 13.27 -14.14 -13.11
N TYR A 39 12.05 -14.45 -12.68
CA TYR A 39 10.93 -14.79 -13.57
C TYR A 39 10.07 -13.56 -13.93
N THR A 40 10.70 -12.39 -14.01
CA THR A 40 10.08 -11.15 -14.45
C THR A 40 11.13 -10.12 -14.88
N GLY A 41 10.82 -9.32 -15.90
CA GLY A 41 11.59 -8.12 -16.24
C GLY A 41 11.11 -6.85 -15.52
N LEU A 42 9.92 -6.89 -14.92
CA LEU A 42 9.25 -5.77 -14.23
C LEU A 42 9.10 -6.07 -12.73
N LYS A 43 8.95 -5.04 -11.89
CA LYS A 43 9.06 -5.18 -10.42
C LYS A 43 7.87 -4.56 -9.68
N GLY A 44 7.18 -5.36 -8.86
CA GLY A 44 6.09 -4.90 -7.99
C GLY A 44 5.04 -4.08 -8.73
N CYS A 45 4.41 -3.12 -8.04
CA CYS A 45 3.48 -2.18 -8.68
C CYS A 45 4.17 -1.16 -9.61
N GLY A 46 5.50 -1.13 -9.68
CA GLY A 46 6.24 -0.30 -10.64
C GLY A 46 6.06 -0.75 -12.11
N CYS A 47 5.34 -1.86 -12.35
CA CYS A 47 4.92 -2.32 -13.66
C CYS A 47 3.61 -1.69 -14.17
N LYS A 48 2.91 -0.91 -13.33
CA LYS A 48 1.64 -0.26 -13.71
C LYS A 48 1.89 0.70 -14.89
N ILE A 49 0.95 0.75 -15.83
CA ILE A 49 0.97 1.78 -16.87
C ILE A 49 0.81 3.15 -16.23
N SER A 50 1.42 4.19 -16.83
CA SER A 50 1.31 5.54 -16.27
C SER A 50 -0.15 5.99 -16.26
N ARG A 51 -0.47 6.87 -15.32
CA ARG A 51 -1.83 7.35 -15.11
C ARG A 51 -2.40 8.04 -16.34
N GLU A 52 -1.58 8.83 -17.04
CA GLU A 52 -2.00 9.53 -18.26
C GLU A 52 -2.44 8.54 -19.34
N LYS A 53 -1.66 7.48 -19.54
CA LYS A 53 -1.98 6.40 -20.49
C LYS A 53 -3.20 5.58 -20.06
N LEU A 54 -3.34 5.29 -18.77
CA LEU A 54 -4.50 4.60 -18.24
C LEU A 54 -5.78 5.40 -18.53
N ASN A 55 -5.78 6.70 -18.22
CA ASN A 55 -6.91 7.59 -18.48
C ASN A 55 -7.25 7.66 -19.97
N GLU A 56 -6.24 7.66 -20.85
CA GLU A 56 -6.45 7.61 -22.30
C GLU A 56 -7.14 6.31 -22.75
N PHE A 57 -6.69 5.16 -22.24
CA PHE A 57 -7.31 3.87 -22.58
C PHE A 57 -8.75 3.76 -22.04
N LEU A 58 -9.01 4.25 -20.84
CA LEU A 58 -10.33 4.19 -20.23
C LEU A 58 -11.37 5.06 -20.95
N LYS A 59 -10.97 6.16 -21.61
CA LYS A 59 -11.86 7.00 -22.44
C LYS A 59 -12.55 6.23 -23.57
N THR A 60 -11.99 5.08 -23.99
CA THR A 60 -12.56 4.24 -25.06
C THR A 60 -13.57 3.21 -24.58
N THR A 61 -13.69 2.99 -23.27
CA THR A 61 -14.70 2.10 -22.72
C THR A 61 -16.06 2.78 -22.85
N GLN A 62 -17.08 2.10 -23.40
CA GLN A 62 -18.43 2.64 -23.63
C GLN A 62 -19.21 3.00 -22.34
N TYR A 63 -18.56 2.99 -21.19
CA TYR A 63 -19.13 3.43 -19.92
C TYR A 63 -18.97 4.96 -19.79
N ASP A 64 -19.87 5.59 -19.03
CA ASP A 64 -19.83 7.02 -18.67
C ASP A 64 -18.58 7.33 -17.81
N TRP A 65 -17.40 7.19 -18.39
CA TRP A 65 -16.14 7.62 -17.80
C TRP A 65 -16.17 9.14 -17.75
N LYS A 66 -16.50 9.67 -16.57
CA LYS A 66 -16.21 11.06 -16.21
C LYS A 66 -14.78 11.09 -15.67
N GLU A 67 -13.99 12.02 -16.17
CA GLU A 67 -12.59 12.15 -15.78
C GLU A 67 -12.49 12.45 -14.27
N GLY A 68 -11.84 11.55 -13.52
CA GLY A 68 -11.61 11.70 -12.07
C GLY A 68 -12.37 10.70 -11.19
N ALA A 69 -11.84 10.50 -9.99
CA ALA A 69 -12.47 9.72 -8.93
C ALA A 69 -13.80 10.35 -8.51
N GLN A 70 -14.92 9.59 -8.54
CA GLN A 70 -16.22 10.11 -8.11
C GLN A 70 -16.92 9.15 -7.15
N VAL A 71 -17.44 9.73 -6.07
CA VAL A 71 -18.39 9.09 -5.15
C VAL A 71 -19.78 9.61 -5.49
N GLY A 72 -20.68 8.71 -5.89
CA GLY A 72 -22.07 9.02 -6.20
C GLY A 72 -22.86 9.45 -4.96
N SER A 73 -23.97 10.16 -5.16
CA SER A 73 -24.83 10.64 -4.07
C SER A 73 -25.47 9.50 -3.25
N ASP A 74 -25.54 8.29 -3.80
CA ASP A 74 -25.99 7.06 -3.14
C ASP A 74 -24.86 6.25 -2.46
N GLY A 75 -23.65 6.83 -2.45
CA GLY A 75 -22.41 6.23 -1.96
C GLY A 75 -21.78 5.23 -2.94
N SER A 76 -22.27 5.13 -4.18
CA SER A 76 -21.64 4.28 -5.18
C SER A 76 -20.28 4.82 -5.61
N VAL A 77 -19.35 3.93 -5.92
CA VAL A 77 -18.01 4.28 -6.40
C VAL A 77 -17.74 3.50 -7.66
N GLY A 78 -17.47 4.24 -8.75
CA GLY A 78 -17.09 3.70 -10.04
C GLY A 78 -15.58 3.65 -10.24
N ILE A 79 -15.12 3.76 -11.48
CA ILE A 79 -13.69 3.80 -11.81
C ILE A 79 -13.07 5.08 -11.24
N GLY A 80 -11.89 4.98 -10.62
CA GLY A 80 -11.07 6.14 -10.22
C GLY A 80 -10.64 6.16 -8.75
N LEU A 81 -11.28 5.38 -7.89
CA LEU A 81 -10.85 5.11 -6.51
C LEU A 81 -10.37 3.67 -6.34
N ASP A 82 -9.98 3.32 -5.11
CA ASP A 82 -9.32 2.05 -4.77
C ASP A 82 -10.22 0.82 -4.95
N SER A 83 -11.53 0.95 -4.67
CA SER A 83 -12.50 -0.13 -4.83
C SER A 83 -13.78 0.33 -5.53
N ALA A 84 -14.42 -0.57 -6.27
CA ALA A 84 -15.79 -0.37 -6.72
C ALA A 84 -16.77 -0.59 -5.56
N ILE A 85 -17.71 0.33 -5.36
CA ILE A 85 -18.78 0.22 -4.36
C ILE A 85 -20.13 0.24 -5.08
N VAL A 86 -20.84 -0.87 -5.05
CA VAL A 86 -22.06 -1.08 -5.84
C VAL A 86 -23.26 -1.36 -4.93
N PRO A 87 -24.34 -0.56 -4.99
CA PRO A 87 -25.61 -0.85 -4.32
C PRO A 87 -26.25 -2.14 -4.84
N LEU A 88 -26.66 -3.01 -3.92
CA LEU A 88 -27.33 -4.27 -4.30
C LEU A 88 -28.80 -4.03 -4.65
N LYS A 89 -29.21 -4.42 -5.86
CA LYS A 89 -30.59 -4.25 -6.35
C LYS A 89 -31.63 -4.95 -5.48
N CYS A 90 -31.31 -6.14 -4.97
CA CYS A 90 -32.20 -6.95 -4.13
C CYS A 90 -32.08 -6.64 -2.64
N ALA A 91 -31.12 -5.82 -2.22
CA ALA A 91 -30.88 -5.45 -0.83
C ALA A 91 -30.37 -4.00 -0.75
N PRO A 92 -31.27 -2.99 -0.81
CA PRO A 92 -30.89 -1.58 -0.96
C PRO A 92 -29.98 -1.02 0.16
N ASN A 93 -29.99 -1.65 1.33
CA ASN A 93 -29.20 -1.25 2.50
C ASN A 93 -27.77 -1.82 2.47
N LEU A 94 -27.48 -2.74 1.55
CA LEU A 94 -26.18 -3.38 1.41
C LEU A 94 -25.39 -2.80 0.25
N ARG A 95 -24.07 -2.84 0.37
CA ARG A 95 -23.11 -2.45 -0.65
C ARG A 95 -22.16 -3.61 -0.89
N MET A 96 -21.90 -3.92 -2.16
CA MET A 96 -20.81 -4.80 -2.55
C MET A 96 -19.57 -3.95 -2.77
N VAL A 97 -18.47 -4.29 -2.09
CA VAL A 97 -17.17 -3.66 -2.26
C VAL A 97 -16.23 -4.68 -2.87
N GLN A 98 -15.57 -4.30 -3.97
CA GLN A 98 -14.69 -5.20 -4.70
C GLN A 98 -13.50 -4.44 -5.28
N SER A 99 -12.31 -5.05 -5.18
CA SER A 99 -11.13 -4.63 -5.92
C SER A 99 -10.34 -5.83 -6.45
N THR A 100 -9.52 -5.57 -7.46
CA THR A 100 -8.56 -6.51 -8.05
C THR A 100 -7.21 -5.83 -8.22
N ASP A 101 -6.13 -6.51 -7.84
CA ASP A 101 -4.77 -6.06 -8.15
C ASP A 101 -3.87 -7.27 -8.44
N PHE A 102 -2.82 -7.04 -9.22
CA PHE A 102 -1.80 -8.04 -9.52
C PHE A 102 -0.47 -7.35 -9.87
N PHE A 103 0.63 -8.04 -9.59
CA PHE A 103 1.96 -7.55 -9.87
C PHE A 103 2.95 -8.70 -10.05
N TYR A 104 4.19 -8.33 -10.39
CA TYR A 104 5.28 -9.26 -10.61
C TYR A 104 6.13 -9.44 -9.35
N PRO A 105 6.82 -10.59 -9.18
CA PRO A 105 7.75 -10.85 -8.10
C PRO A 105 8.64 -9.66 -7.70
N ILE A 106 8.62 -9.34 -6.41
CA ILE A 106 9.44 -8.27 -5.83
C ILE A 106 10.36 -8.77 -4.71
N VAL A 107 10.05 -9.91 -4.10
CA VAL A 107 10.90 -10.63 -3.13
C VAL A 107 11.16 -12.05 -3.62
N ASP A 108 12.27 -12.65 -3.16
CA ASP A 108 12.68 -13.99 -3.62
C ASP A 108 12.07 -15.15 -2.82
N ASP A 109 11.60 -14.91 -1.59
CA ASP A 109 10.87 -15.93 -0.82
C ASP A 109 9.40 -16.02 -1.31
N PRO A 110 8.94 -17.16 -1.85
CA PRO A 110 7.59 -17.29 -2.41
C PRO A 110 6.47 -17.17 -1.38
N PHE A 111 6.71 -17.56 -0.13
CA PHE A 111 5.73 -17.43 0.94
C PHE A 111 5.55 -15.97 1.33
N VAL A 112 6.66 -15.24 1.51
CA VAL A 112 6.64 -13.80 1.78
C VAL A 112 6.02 -13.06 0.59
N MET A 113 6.40 -13.39 -0.65
CA MET A 113 5.78 -12.81 -1.84
C MET A 113 4.27 -13.01 -1.84
N GLY A 114 3.83 -14.20 -1.43
CA GLY A 114 2.43 -14.52 -1.29
C GLY A 114 1.66 -13.70 -0.27
N LEU A 115 2.24 -13.50 0.91
CA LEU A 115 1.69 -12.60 1.91
C LEU A 115 1.61 -11.18 1.35
N ILE A 116 2.65 -10.69 0.69
CA ILE A 116 2.64 -9.37 0.04
C ILE A 116 1.52 -9.27 -1.00
N THR A 117 1.28 -10.33 -1.79
CA THR A 117 0.18 -10.36 -2.76
C THR A 117 -1.18 -10.23 -2.08
N VAL A 118 -1.43 -11.01 -1.03
CA VAL A 118 -2.69 -10.92 -0.28
C VAL A 118 -2.85 -9.54 0.36
N SER A 119 -1.81 -9.03 1.02
CA SER A 119 -1.80 -7.70 1.63
C SER A 119 -2.09 -6.60 0.64
N ASN A 120 -1.55 -6.68 -0.58
CA ASN A 120 -1.79 -5.69 -1.64
C ASN A 120 -3.23 -5.77 -2.16
N VAL A 121 -3.74 -6.96 -2.49
CA VAL A 121 -5.11 -7.14 -3.01
C VAL A 121 -6.16 -6.67 -2.00
N LEU A 122 -5.93 -6.89 -0.71
CA LEU A 122 -6.84 -6.45 0.33
C LEU A 122 -6.68 -4.97 0.71
N SER A 123 -5.56 -4.34 0.35
CA SER A 123 -5.27 -2.94 0.71
C SER A 123 -6.34 -1.99 0.21
N ASP A 124 -6.80 -2.18 -1.03
CA ASP A 124 -7.87 -1.39 -1.65
C ASP A 124 -9.21 -1.50 -0.90
N LEU A 125 -9.52 -2.67 -0.33
CA LEU A 125 -10.73 -2.86 0.48
C LEU A 125 -10.54 -2.15 1.82
N TYR A 126 -9.38 -2.30 2.46
CA TYR A 126 -9.03 -1.62 3.71
C TYR A 126 -9.06 -0.09 3.58
N ALA A 127 -8.69 0.46 2.42
CA ALA A 127 -8.79 1.89 2.13
C ALA A 127 -10.23 2.44 2.21
N THR A 128 -11.25 1.58 2.07
CA THR A 128 -12.67 1.93 2.24
C THR A 128 -13.19 1.80 3.67
N GLY A 129 -12.35 1.37 4.61
CA GLY A 129 -12.74 1.05 6.00
C GLY A 129 -13.36 -0.33 6.20
N VAL A 130 -13.55 -1.11 5.13
CA VAL A 130 -13.95 -2.52 5.23
C VAL A 130 -12.86 -3.31 5.93
N CYS A 131 -13.22 -4.05 6.97
CA CYS A 131 -12.27 -4.89 7.74
C CYS A 131 -12.53 -6.40 7.60
N GLU A 132 -13.75 -6.79 7.27
CA GLU A 132 -14.15 -8.19 7.09
C GLU A 132 -14.23 -8.49 5.59
N ILE A 133 -13.66 -9.62 5.15
CA ILE A 133 -13.60 -10.00 3.73
C ILE A 133 -14.40 -11.30 3.55
N ASP A 134 -15.50 -11.24 2.79
CA ASP A 134 -16.36 -12.41 2.56
C ASP A 134 -15.73 -13.46 1.62
N ASN A 135 -14.94 -12.99 0.65
CA ASN A 135 -14.32 -13.84 -0.34
C ASN A 135 -13.04 -13.22 -0.91
N MET A 136 -12.08 -14.08 -1.26
CA MET A 136 -10.93 -13.72 -2.08
C MET A 136 -10.73 -14.76 -3.19
N LEU A 137 -10.51 -14.29 -4.43
CA LEU A 137 -10.07 -15.10 -5.56
C LEU A 137 -8.60 -14.82 -5.85
N MET A 138 -7.82 -15.83 -6.25
CA MET A 138 -6.42 -15.63 -6.62
C MET A 138 -6.21 -15.70 -8.13
N LEU A 139 -5.41 -14.78 -8.65
CA LEU A 139 -4.92 -14.77 -10.02
C LEU A 139 -3.42 -15.09 -9.98
N LEU A 140 -3.04 -16.24 -10.51
CA LEU A 140 -1.69 -16.74 -10.33
C LEU A 140 -1.10 -17.32 -11.62
N GLY A 141 0.06 -16.80 -12.03
CA GLY A 141 0.96 -17.46 -12.95
C GLY A 141 1.95 -18.33 -12.18
N ALA A 142 1.55 -19.58 -11.88
CA ALA A 142 2.25 -20.67 -11.16
C ALA A 142 2.18 -20.72 -9.62
N GLY A 143 1.98 -21.96 -9.09
CA GLY A 143 1.36 -22.32 -7.80
C GLY A 143 2.07 -21.94 -6.50
N ALA A 144 1.32 -21.29 -5.60
CA ALA A 144 1.72 -21.02 -4.22
C ALA A 144 0.53 -21.16 -3.25
N LYS A 145 0.82 -21.54 -2.01
CA LYS A 145 -0.14 -21.56 -0.88
C LYS A 145 0.00 -20.24 -0.12
N PHE A 146 -1.11 -19.57 0.15
CA PHE A 146 -1.14 -18.31 0.91
C PHE A 146 -1.86 -18.48 2.25
N ALA A 147 -1.48 -17.68 3.24
CA ALA A 147 -2.03 -17.72 4.59
C ALA A 147 -2.95 -16.53 4.88
N GLY A 148 -4.01 -16.75 5.66
CA GLY A 148 -4.75 -15.69 6.36
C GLY A 148 -6.11 -15.28 5.80
N VAL A 149 -6.51 -15.75 4.62
CA VAL A 149 -7.84 -15.52 4.02
C VAL A 149 -8.29 -16.81 3.31
N GLU A 150 -9.56 -17.17 3.43
CA GLU A 150 -10.10 -18.32 2.70
C GLU A 150 -10.20 -17.98 1.20
N VAL A 151 -9.24 -18.48 0.42
CA VAL A 151 -9.28 -18.39 -1.05
C VAL A 151 -10.30 -19.41 -1.57
N ARG A 152 -11.45 -18.94 -2.04
CA ARG A 152 -12.56 -19.83 -2.48
C ARG A 152 -12.56 -20.15 -3.97
N GLY A 153 -11.60 -19.63 -4.72
CA GLY A 153 -11.44 -19.87 -6.15
C GLY A 153 -10.31 -19.06 -6.76
N GLY A 154 -10.10 -19.19 -8.06
CA GLY A 154 -9.05 -18.47 -8.76
C GLY A 154 -8.81 -18.97 -10.18
N GLN A 155 -7.83 -18.39 -10.84
CA GLN A 155 -7.36 -18.79 -12.16
C GLN A 155 -5.85 -18.97 -12.15
N THR A 156 -5.39 -20.08 -12.75
CA THR A 156 -3.96 -20.32 -12.99
C THR A 156 -3.73 -20.57 -14.48
N VAL A 157 -2.74 -19.88 -15.05
CA VAL A 157 -2.37 -19.99 -16.46
C VAL A 157 -0.85 -20.03 -16.62
N GLU A 158 -0.37 -20.66 -17.70
CA GLU A 158 1.03 -20.54 -18.11
C GLU A 158 1.29 -19.12 -18.62
N CYS A 159 2.35 -18.49 -18.13
CA CYS A 159 2.76 -17.15 -18.52
C CYS A 159 4.29 -17.07 -18.54
N PRO A 160 4.91 -16.38 -19.52
CA PRO A 160 6.37 -16.21 -19.54
C PRO A 160 6.93 -15.52 -18.29
N TRP A 161 6.12 -14.68 -17.64
CA TRP A 161 6.45 -14.02 -16.37
C TRP A 161 5.52 -14.47 -15.27
N MET A 162 6.04 -14.63 -14.06
CA MET A 162 5.22 -14.93 -12.89
C MET A 162 4.37 -13.72 -12.54
N MET A 163 3.05 -13.93 -12.41
CA MET A 163 2.08 -12.91 -12.02
C MET A 163 1.38 -13.37 -10.76
N LEU A 164 1.26 -12.49 -9.76
CA LEU A 164 0.58 -12.78 -8.52
C LEU A 164 -0.42 -11.66 -8.22
N GLY A 165 -1.66 -12.04 -8.00
CA GLY A 165 -2.74 -11.12 -7.70
C GLY A 165 -3.99 -11.83 -7.25
N GLY A 166 -5.09 -11.09 -7.22
CA GLY A 166 -6.37 -11.62 -6.77
C GLY A 166 -7.47 -10.58 -6.78
N VAL A 167 -8.62 -11.01 -6.30
CA VAL A 167 -9.84 -10.21 -6.15
C VAL A 167 -10.31 -10.33 -4.72
N GLY A 168 -10.47 -9.23 -4.00
CA GLY A 168 -11.14 -9.17 -2.71
C GLY A 168 -12.60 -8.77 -2.88
N THR A 169 -13.53 -9.37 -2.15
CA THR A 169 -14.95 -8.99 -2.21
C THR A 169 -15.60 -9.09 -0.84
N THR A 170 -16.37 -8.06 -0.49
CA THR A 170 -17.27 -8.08 0.68
C THR A 170 -18.63 -7.48 0.36
N VAL A 171 -19.63 -7.84 1.16
CA VAL A 171 -20.92 -7.19 1.25
C VAL A 171 -21.09 -6.61 2.66
N VAL A 172 -21.19 -5.29 2.75
CA VAL A 172 -21.31 -4.58 4.04
C VAL A 172 -22.55 -3.68 4.07
N PRO A 173 -23.09 -3.38 5.27
CA PRO A 173 -24.01 -2.26 5.44
C PRO A 173 -23.39 -0.95 4.96
N ALA A 174 -24.20 -0.04 4.42
CA ALA A 174 -23.69 1.24 3.90
C ALA A 174 -22.98 2.09 4.98
N ASP A 175 -23.40 2.00 6.23
CA ASP A 175 -22.80 2.71 7.35
C ASP A 175 -21.51 2.05 7.87
N ALA A 176 -21.12 0.87 7.39
CA ALA A 176 -19.85 0.25 7.74
C ALA A 176 -18.64 0.85 6.97
N LEU A 177 -18.90 1.57 5.88
CA LEU A 177 -17.88 2.23 5.07
C LEU A 177 -17.36 3.49 5.76
N SER A 178 -16.07 3.78 5.57
CA SER A 178 -15.48 5.07 5.94
C SER A 178 -15.90 6.16 4.95
N THR A 179 -15.81 7.41 5.38
CA THR A 179 -15.96 8.56 4.47
C THR A 179 -14.75 8.61 3.53
N LEU A 180 -14.99 8.80 2.23
CA LEU A 180 -13.94 8.83 1.18
C LEU A 180 -13.73 10.23 0.58
N ASN A 181 -14.71 11.11 0.70
CA ASN A 181 -14.79 12.40 0.01
C ASN A 181 -15.09 13.59 0.95
N GLY A 182 -14.77 13.43 2.23
CA GLY A 182 -15.08 14.40 3.29
C GLY A 182 -13.89 15.24 3.77
N ALA A 183 -12.74 15.21 3.10
CA ALA A 183 -11.58 16.01 3.52
C ALA A 183 -11.86 17.51 3.38
N GLU A 184 -11.49 18.27 4.41
CA GLU A 184 -11.75 19.70 4.51
C GLU A 184 -10.46 20.51 4.70
N PRO A 185 -10.41 21.79 4.25
CA PRO A 185 -9.30 22.67 4.56
C PRO A 185 -9.04 22.77 6.06
N GLY A 186 -7.79 22.51 6.47
CA GLY A 186 -7.38 22.44 7.86
C GLY A 186 -7.15 21.03 8.38
N ASP A 187 -7.57 19.99 7.64
CA ASP A 187 -7.22 18.60 7.96
C ASP A 187 -5.71 18.35 7.86
N VAL A 188 -5.24 17.34 8.58
CA VAL A 188 -3.89 16.78 8.46
C VAL A 188 -3.93 15.45 7.72
N LEU A 189 -2.85 15.15 7.01
CA LEU A 189 -2.67 13.89 6.29
C LEU A 189 -1.78 12.96 7.11
N VAL A 190 -2.26 11.76 7.40
CA VAL A 190 -1.54 10.72 8.15
C VAL A 190 -1.18 9.57 7.22
N LEU A 191 0.08 9.14 7.21
CA LEU A 191 0.56 7.96 6.50
C LEU A 191 0.94 6.85 7.49
N THR A 192 0.47 5.63 7.24
CA THR A 192 0.56 4.49 8.18
C THR A 192 1.65 3.47 7.87
N LYS A 193 2.44 3.68 6.81
CA LYS A 193 3.66 2.91 6.52
C LYS A 193 4.69 3.82 5.86
N PRO A 194 6.00 3.61 6.12
CA PRO A 194 7.02 4.41 5.47
C PRO A 194 7.15 4.13 3.96
N LEU A 195 7.73 5.06 3.24
CA LEU A 195 8.00 4.98 1.81
C LEU A 195 9.38 4.37 1.54
N GLY A 196 9.67 4.06 0.27
CA GLY A 196 10.99 3.63 -0.18
C GLY A 196 11.12 2.11 -0.41
N VAL A 197 10.00 1.38 -0.48
CA VAL A 197 10.00 -0.08 -0.71
C VAL A 197 10.77 -0.43 -1.99
N ARG A 198 10.52 0.32 -3.07
CA ARG A 198 11.20 0.10 -4.35
C ARG A 198 12.71 0.25 -4.23
N ALA A 199 13.20 1.22 -3.47
CA ALA A 199 14.63 1.45 -3.28
C ALA A 199 15.26 0.30 -2.49
N ALA A 200 14.64 -0.12 -1.38
CA ALA A 200 15.10 -1.23 -0.56
C ALA A 200 15.22 -2.53 -1.36
N VAL A 201 14.17 -2.90 -2.11
CA VAL A 201 14.18 -4.11 -2.92
C VAL A 201 15.21 -4.06 -4.04
N ASN A 202 15.31 -2.93 -4.75
CA ASN A 202 16.28 -2.83 -5.84
C ASN A 202 17.71 -2.92 -5.32
N ALA A 203 18.01 -2.27 -4.19
CA ALA A 203 19.32 -2.35 -3.56
C ALA A 203 19.69 -3.78 -3.15
N HIS A 204 18.73 -4.55 -2.60
CA HIS A 204 18.95 -5.96 -2.28
C HIS A 204 19.24 -6.80 -3.54
N GLN A 205 18.46 -6.62 -4.60
CA GLN A 205 18.70 -7.35 -5.85
C GLN A 205 20.06 -6.98 -6.48
N TRP A 206 20.53 -5.74 -6.33
CA TRP A 206 21.84 -5.33 -6.83
C TRP A 206 22.99 -6.09 -6.15
N LEU A 207 22.82 -6.64 -4.94
CA LEU A 207 23.83 -7.51 -4.29
C LEU A 207 24.27 -8.68 -5.18
N HIS A 208 23.35 -9.23 -5.97
CA HIS A 208 23.60 -10.42 -6.78
C HIS A 208 23.51 -10.17 -8.29
N LYS A 209 22.67 -9.22 -8.74
CA LYS A 209 22.41 -8.96 -10.17
C LYS A 209 23.23 -7.81 -10.76
N SER A 210 23.64 -6.84 -9.93
CA SER A 210 24.30 -5.62 -10.41
C SER A 210 25.22 -5.02 -9.33
N PRO A 211 26.21 -5.76 -8.82
CA PRO A 211 27.03 -5.35 -7.67
C PRO A 211 27.85 -4.08 -7.95
N GLU A 212 28.10 -3.74 -9.22
CA GLU A 212 28.72 -2.49 -9.63
C GLU A 212 27.90 -1.27 -9.21
N ARG A 213 26.57 -1.38 -9.09
CA ARG A 213 25.69 -0.28 -8.65
C ARG A 213 25.89 0.07 -7.18
N LEU A 214 26.31 -0.90 -6.37
CA LEU A 214 26.53 -0.70 -4.94
C LEU A 214 27.68 0.28 -4.66
N LYS A 215 28.57 0.51 -5.63
CA LYS A 215 29.68 1.47 -5.50
C LYS A 215 29.21 2.92 -5.44
N TYR A 216 27.99 3.22 -5.89
CA TYR A 216 27.44 4.57 -5.90
C TYR A 216 26.73 4.94 -4.60
N GLN A 217 26.54 3.98 -3.70
CA GLN A 217 25.96 4.18 -2.39
C GLN A 217 26.98 3.95 -1.28
N SER A 218 26.94 4.78 -0.24
CA SER A 218 27.81 4.67 0.93
C SER A 218 27.22 3.72 1.97
N LEU A 219 26.71 2.56 1.54
CA LEU A 219 26.04 1.57 2.40
C LEU A 219 26.77 0.23 2.37
N ASN A 220 26.87 -0.40 3.53
CA ASN A 220 27.36 -1.78 3.63
C ASN A 220 26.21 -2.77 3.34
N GLU A 221 26.57 -4.04 3.12
CA GLU A 221 25.60 -5.10 2.83
C GLU A 221 24.57 -5.29 3.96
N SER A 222 24.97 -5.16 5.22
CA SER A 222 24.06 -5.27 6.37
C SER A 222 22.94 -4.23 6.30
N SER A 223 23.27 -2.96 6.05
CA SER A 223 22.28 -1.89 5.94
C SER A 223 21.30 -2.10 4.78
N ILE A 224 21.76 -2.68 3.67
CA ILE A 224 20.91 -3.03 2.52
C ILE A 224 19.95 -4.16 2.91
N ARG A 225 20.45 -5.19 3.60
CA ARG A 225 19.64 -6.30 4.09
C ARG A 225 18.62 -5.84 5.13
N ASP A 226 19.00 -4.95 6.05
CA ASP A 226 18.09 -4.38 7.04
C ASP A 226 16.95 -3.60 6.38
N ALA A 227 17.26 -2.75 5.39
CA ALA A 227 16.25 -2.02 4.62
C ALA A 227 15.31 -2.97 3.86
N TYR A 228 15.86 -4.03 3.24
CA TYR A 228 15.09 -5.05 2.54
C TYR A 228 14.17 -5.83 3.48
N ASN A 229 14.67 -6.26 4.63
CA ASN A 229 13.90 -6.96 5.64
C ASN A 229 12.75 -6.09 6.13
N GLN A 230 13.02 -4.82 6.40
CA GLN A 230 12.00 -3.86 6.80
C GLN A 230 10.93 -3.69 5.72
N ALA A 231 11.33 -3.56 4.45
CA ALA A 231 10.40 -3.50 3.33
C ALA A 231 9.54 -4.76 3.22
N CYS A 232 10.12 -5.96 3.41
CA CYS A 232 9.36 -7.21 3.38
C CYS A 232 8.31 -7.29 4.50
N ILE A 233 8.69 -6.95 5.74
CA ILE A 233 7.77 -6.94 6.89
C ILE A 233 6.64 -5.94 6.66
N GLN A 234 6.97 -4.74 6.17
CA GLN A 234 6.01 -3.69 5.84
C GLN A 234 5.00 -4.15 4.77
N MET A 235 5.51 -4.67 3.65
CA MET A 235 4.68 -5.10 2.52
C MET A 235 3.78 -6.29 2.91
N ALA A 236 4.25 -7.17 3.80
CA ALA A 236 3.48 -8.31 4.27
C ALA A 236 2.49 -7.95 5.40
N SER A 237 2.62 -6.80 6.04
CA SER A 237 1.70 -6.36 7.10
C SER A 237 0.39 -5.79 6.51
N HIS A 238 -0.77 -6.27 6.98
CA HIS A 238 -2.08 -5.78 6.49
C HIS A 238 -2.39 -4.35 6.95
N ASN A 239 -3.11 -3.60 6.12
CA ASN A 239 -3.73 -2.32 6.51
C ASN A 239 -4.98 -2.49 7.40
N LEU A 240 -5.33 -3.73 7.78
CA LEU A 240 -6.51 -4.07 8.59
C LEU A 240 -6.62 -3.26 9.89
N VAL A 241 -5.53 -3.17 10.67
CA VAL A 241 -5.56 -2.46 11.96
C VAL A 241 -5.82 -0.97 11.73
N ALA A 242 -5.17 -0.37 10.73
CA ALA A 242 -5.39 1.02 10.34
C ALA A 242 -6.85 1.25 9.90
N ALA A 243 -7.37 0.38 9.03
CA ALA A 243 -8.75 0.44 8.54
C ALA A 243 -9.79 0.36 9.67
N LYS A 244 -9.57 -0.52 10.65
CA LYS A 244 -10.49 -0.77 11.78
C LYS A 244 -10.78 0.49 12.60
N PHE A 245 -9.83 1.40 12.68
CA PHE A 245 -9.92 2.61 13.47
C PHE A 245 -10.31 3.85 12.65
N LEU A 246 -10.44 3.77 11.33
CA LEU A 246 -10.81 4.94 10.50
C LEU A 246 -12.12 5.59 10.95
N LYS A 247 -13.17 4.79 11.11
CA LYS A 247 -14.49 5.30 11.53
C LYS A 247 -14.50 5.75 13.00
N GLU A 248 -13.77 5.06 13.87
CA GLU A 248 -13.69 5.38 15.30
C GLU A 248 -13.10 6.78 15.53
N PHE A 249 -12.09 7.16 14.74
CA PHE A 249 -11.41 8.46 14.82
C PHE A 249 -11.90 9.46 13.77
N ASN A 250 -13.08 9.25 13.19
CA ASN A 250 -13.71 10.15 12.21
C ASN A 250 -12.81 10.52 11.01
N ALA A 251 -12.21 9.52 10.36
CA ALA A 251 -11.48 9.74 9.11
C ALA A 251 -12.39 10.42 8.07
N HIS A 252 -11.87 11.49 7.47
CA HIS A 252 -12.60 12.30 6.49
C HIS A 252 -12.43 11.76 5.07
N ALA A 253 -11.26 11.20 4.77
CA ALA A 253 -10.95 10.55 3.50
C ALA A 253 -9.78 9.58 3.69
N SER A 254 -9.70 8.52 2.89
CA SER A 254 -8.57 7.59 2.90
C SER A 254 -8.33 6.98 1.52
N THR A 255 -7.07 6.67 1.25
CA THR A 255 -6.59 5.87 0.11
C THR A 255 -5.36 5.09 0.55
N ASP A 256 -4.88 4.11 -0.22
CA ASP A 256 -3.61 3.45 0.03
C ASP A 256 -2.51 3.86 -0.95
N VAL A 257 -1.25 3.85 -0.49
CA VAL A 257 -0.11 4.27 -1.33
C VAL A 257 0.54 3.05 -1.98
N THR A 258 0.31 2.89 -3.28
CA THR A 258 0.88 1.79 -4.09
C THR A 258 1.68 2.30 -5.31
N GLY A 259 1.39 1.83 -6.52
CA GLY A 259 2.26 1.95 -7.69
C GLY A 259 2.42 3.35 -8.28
N PHE A 260 1.54 4.31 -7.95
CA PHE A 260 1.65 5.70 -8.42
C PHE A 260 2.48 6.60 -7.49
N GLY A 261 3.00 6.03 -6.39
CA GLY A 261 3.67 6.79 -5.34
C GLY A 261 2.72 7.67 -4.54
N ILE A 262 3.24 8.27 -3.48
CA ILE A 262 2.44 9.07 -2.54
C ILE A 262 1.72 10.23 -3.22
N ILE A 263 2.36 10.94 -4.15
CA ILE A 263 1.75 12.10 -4.79
C ILE A 263 0.65 11.69 -5.77
N GLY A 264 0.84 10.59 -6.49
CA GLY A 264 -0.14 10.10 -7.45
C GLY A 264 -1.44 9.64 -6.77
N HIS A 265 -1.31 8.96 -5.64
CA HIS A 265 -2.44 8.51 -4.83
C HIS A 265 -3.10 9.66 -4.05
N ALA A 266 -2.31 10.56 -3.47
CA ALA A 266 -2.84 11.78 -2.85
C ALA A 266 -3.65 12.62 -3.83
N ASP A 267 -3.20 12.74 -5.09
CA ASP A 267 -3.92 13.51 -6.11
C ASP A 267 -5.23 12.85 -6.55
N ASN A 268 -5.27 11.51 -6.64
CA ASN A 268 -6.53 10.78 -6.85
C ASN A 268 -7.52 11.04 -5.71
N LEU A 269 -7.03 10.97 -4.46
CA LEU A 269 -7.87 11.22 -3.29
C LEU A 269 -8.36 12.66 -3.25
N ALA A 270 -7.49 13.66 -3.46
CA ALA A 270 -7.87 15.08 -3.50
C ALA A 270 -8.97 15.35 -4.54
N LYS A 271 -8.87 14.76 -5.74
CA LYS A 271 -9.87 14.90 -6.82
C LYS A 271 -11.22 14.26 -6.50
N ALA A 272 -11.26 13.33 -5.56
CA ALA A 272 -12.51 12.69 -5.12
C ALA A 272 -13.29 13.52 -4.09
N GLN A 273 -12.70 14.59 -3.55
CA GLN A 273 -13.29 15.34 -2.43
C GLN A 273 -14.45 16.24 -2.87
N ASN A 274 -15.44 16.39 -1.99
CA ASN A 274 -16.62 17.22 -2.27
C ASN A 274 -16.29 18.71 -2.31
N THR A 275 -15.28 19.14 -1.55
CA THR A 275 -14.80 20.52 -1.54
C THR A 275 -13.49 20.64 -2.32
N PRO A 276 -13.26 21.75 -3.05
CA PRO A 276 -11.98 21.99 -3.71
C PRO A 276 -10.83 22.15 -2.70
N VAL A 277 -9.89 21.21 -2.72
CA VAL A 277 -8.82 21.09 -1.73
C VAL A 277 -7.47 20.79 -2.37
N HIS A 278 -6.41 21.29 -1.78
CA HIS A 278 -5.03 20.95 -2.12
C HIS A 278 -4.45 20.08 -1.01
N PHE A 279 -3.97 18.89 -1.36
CA PHE A 279 -3.27 18.01 -0.43
C PHE A 279 -1.78 18.34 -0.48
N ILE A 280 -1.25 19.00 0.55
CA ILE A 280 0.15 19.41 0.61
C ILE A 280 0.94 18.39 1.42
N ILE A 281 1.92 17.73 0.77
CA ILE A 281 2.81 16.78 1.43
C ILE A 281 4.09 17.48 1.90
N ASP A 282 4.30 17.47 3.21
CA ASP A 282 5.39 18.16 3.91
C ASP A 282 6.53 17.23 4.30
N THR A 283 6.23 15.95 4.53
CA THR A 283 7.18 14.99 5.11
C THR A 283 7.06 13.61 4.47
N PHE A 284 8.20 13.01 4.16
CA PHE A 284 8.33 11.61 3.76
C PHE A 284 8.92 10.79 4.91
N PRO A 285 8.11 9.97 5.62
CA PRO A 285 8.63 8.89 6.43
C PRO A 285 9.18 7.82 5.47
N MET A 286 10.43 7.44 5.65
CA MET A 286 11.13 6.54 4.74
C MET A 286 11.77 5.39 5.51
N ILE A 287 11.76 4.20 4.90
CA ILE A 287 12.51 3.06 5.40
C ILE A 287 13.99 3.47 5.54
N PRO A 288 14.67 3.12 6.65
CA PRO A 288 16.06 3.49 6.86
C PRO A 288 16.95 3.18 5.64
N TYR A 289 17.91 4.07 5.39
CA TYR A 289 18.88 3.98 4.30
C TYR A 289 18.34 4.17 2.88
N THR A 290 17.02 4.09 2.68
CA THR A 290 16.44 4.25 1.33
C THR A 290 16.58 5.66 0.77
N ASP A 291 16.67 6.68 1.63
CA ASP A 291 16.94 8.05 1.17
C ASP A 291 18.37 8.18 0.63
N ILE A 292 19.35 7.53 1.26
CA ILE A 292 20.73 7.45 0.78
C ILE A 292 20.76 6.75 -0.58
N ILE A 293 20.08 5.60 -0.70
CA ILE A 293 19.97 4.86 -1.96
C ILE A 293 19.39 5.76 -3.06
N CYS A 294 18.27 6.44 -2.79
CA CYS A 294 17.62 7.31 -3.77
C CYS A 294 18.47 8.52 -4.14
N LYS A 295 19.19 9.13 -3.20
CA LYS A 295 20.07 10.29 -3.46
C LYS A 295 21.34 9.93 -4.23
N SER A 296 21.80 8.68 -4.12
CA SER A 296 22.98 8.18 -4.82
C SER A 296 22.84 8.13 -6.34
N PHE A 297 21.62 8.23 -6.86
CA PHE A 297 21.35 8.17 -8.30
C PHE A 297 20.44 9.32 -8.72
N PRO A 298 20.74 10.03 -9.82
CA PRO A 298 19.86 11.07 -10.32
C PRO A 298 18.58 10.50 -10.95
N ASN A 299 17.50 11.28 -10.90
CA ASN A 299 16.22 11.06 -11.60
C ASN A 299 15.69 9.61 -11.40
N ALA A 300 15.24 8.96 -12.47
CA ALA A 300 14.71 7.59 -12.41
C ALA A 300 15.79 6.49 -12.35
N ASN A 301 16.90 6.72 -11.64
CA ASN A 301 17.56 5.67 -10.87
C ASN A 301 17.73 6.03 -9.37
N GLY A 302 17.28 7.21 -8.94
CA GLY A 302 16.79 7.53 -7.59
C GLY A 302 15.27 7.37 -7.46
N PHE A 303 14.66 6.61 -8.38
CA PHE A 303 13.26 6.18 -8.41
C PHE A 303 12.20 7.27 -8.39
N ASN A 304 12.56 8.54 -8.67
CA ASN A 304 11.70 9.71 -8.50
C ASN A 304 11.10 9.79 -7.08
N MET A 305 11.86 9.32 -6.09
CA MET A 305 11.42 9.25 -4.69
C MET A 305 11.07 10.63 -4.15
N PHE A 306 11.92 11.62 -4.40
CA PHE A 306 11.74 12.98 -3.89
C PHE A 306 10.72 13.81 -4.70
N ASP A 307 10.30 13.30 -5.86
CA ASP A 307 9.14 13.82 -6.60
C ASP A 307 7.82 13.19 -6.12
N GLY A 308 7.87 12.28 -5.14
CA GLY A 308 6.70 11.57 -4.62
C GLY A 308 6.13 10.50 -5.55
N LEU A 309 6.85 10.16 -6.64
CA LEU A 309 6.41 9.26 -7.71
C LEU A 309 7.07 7.88 -7.65
N ALA A 310 7.88 7.60 -6.61
CA ALA A 310 8.40 6.26 -6.41
C ALA A 310 7.25 5.28 -6.14
N ALA A 311 7.16 4.26 -6.98
CA ALA A 311 6.17 3.21 -6.81
C ALA A 311 6.38 2.46 -5.49
N GLU A 312 5.32 2.34 -4.70
CA GLU A 312 5.25 1.48 -3.53
C GLU A 312 4.50 0.20 -3.90
N THR A 313 4.65 -0.86 -3.11
CA THR A 313 3.89 -2.13 -3.24
C THR A 313 3.36 -2.46 -1.85
N SER A 314 2.06 -2.71 -1.71
CA SER A 314 1.40 -2.85 -0.39
C SER A 314 1.84 -1.79 0.65
N GLY A 315 1.81 -0.51 0.25
CA GLY A 315 2.11 0.61 1.14
C GLY A 315 1.00 0.87 2.16
N GLY A 316 1.13 1.99 2.87
CA GLY A 316 0.21 2.33 3.96
C GLY A 316 -1.00 3.09 3.47
N LEU A 317 -2.00 3.20 4.34
CA LEU A 317 -3.10 4.15 4.17
C LEU A 317 -2.58 5.60 4.34
N LEU A 318 -2.99 6.47 3.42
CA LEU A 318 -2.92 7.93 3.50
C LEU A 318 -4.32 8.45 3.86
N ILE A 319 -4.45 9.10 5.01
CA ILE A 319 -5.74 9.38 5.64
C ILE A 319 -5.83 10.86 6.00
N ALA A 320 -6.95 11.52 5.67
CA ALA A 320 -7.27 12.86 6.11
C ALA A 320 -8.05 12.82 7.44
N PHE A 321 -7.56 13.56 8.43
CA PHE A 321 -8.17 13.69 9.76
C PHE A 321 -8.25 15.14 10.20
N ASN A 322 -9.18 15.42 11.10
CA ASN A 322 -9.09 16.63 11.92
C ASN A 322 -7.76 16.63 12.72
N PRO A 323 -7.05 17.76 12.85
CA PRO A 323 -5.80 17.84 13.61
C PRO A 323 -5.91 17.40 15.07
N LYS A 324 -7.12 17.38 15.64
CA LYS A 324 -7.37 16.94 17.01
C LYS A 324 -7.41 15.41 17.14
N ASP A 325 -7.90 14.71 16.12
CA ASP A 325 -8.13 13.26 16.16
C ASP A 325 -6.88 12.48 15.70
N ALA A 326 -6.08 13.06 14.79
CA ALA A 326 -4.90 12.41 14.24
C ALA A 326 -3.88 11.93 15.29
N PRO A 327 -3.53 12.71 16.35
CA PRO A 327 -2.59 12.24 17.37
C PRO A 327 -3.09 11.02 18.14
N GLU A 328 -4.39 10.98 18.47
CA GLU A 328 -4.99 9.87 19.20
C GLU A 328 -5.04 8.60 18.35
N TYR A 329 -5.36 8.74 17.05
CA TYR A 329 -5.28 7.64 16.09
C TYR A 329 -3.85 7.08 15.98
N ILE A 330 -2.83 7.94 15.90
CA ILE A 330 -1.43 7.51 15.85
C ILE A 330 -1.02 6.79 17.14
N GLU A 331 -1.41 7.28 18.32
CA GLU A 331 -1.17 6.57 19.58
C GLU A 331 -1.88 5.22 19.62
N LYS A 332 -3.09 5.13 19.05
CA LYS A 332 -3.82 3.87 18.97
C LYS A 332 -3.09 2.83 18.13
N LEU A 333 -2.50 3.23 17.01
CA LEU A 333 -1.72 2.34 16.15
C LEU A 333 -0.43 1.84 16.82
N LYS A 334 0.18 2.66 17.69
CA LYS A 334 1.36 2.23 18.47
C LYS A 334 1.05 1.07 19.41
N GLU A 335 -0.20 0.91 19.86
CA GLU A 335 -0.60 -0.26 20.65
C GLU A 335 -0.41 -1.58 19.87
N PHE A 336 -0.30 -1.53 18.54
CA PHE A 336 -0.09 -2.66 17.62
C PHE A 336 1.30 -2.67 16.97
N ASP A 337 2.25 -1.88 17.50
CA ASP A 337 3.60 -1.73 16.94
C ASP A 337 3.60 -1.25 15.48
N ILE A 338 2.59 -0.43 15.13
CA ILE A 338 2.46 0.24 13.84
C ILE A 338 2.86 1.71 14.02
N THR A 339 3.85 2.18 13.28
CA THR A 339 4.16 3.61 13.20
C THR A 339 3.24 4.31 12.20
N ALA A 340 2.91 5.57 12.49
CA ALA A 340 2.18 6.44 11.60
C ALA A 340 2.63 7.88 11.80
N HIS A 341 2.61 8.66 10.72
CA HIS A 341 3.17 10.01 10.71
C HIS A 341 2.19 10.98 10.08
N ILE A 342 2.05 12.17 10.68
CA ILE A 342 1.48 13.31 9.98
C ILE A 342 2.48 13.73 8.89
N VAL A 343 2.09 13.58 7.64
CA VAL A 343 2.93 13.80 6.46
C VAL A 343 2.58 15.07 5.70
N GLY A 344 1.47 15.71 6.02
CA GLY A 344 0.96 16.83 5.26
C GLY A 344 -0.29 17.46 5.86
N HIS A 345 -0.89 18.37 5.10
CA HIS A 345 -2.12 19.06 5.45
C HIS A 345 -2.98 19.36 4.22
N VAL A 346 -4.24 19.67 4.47
CA VAL A 346 -5.22 20.00 3.44
C VAL A 346 -5.44 21.51 3.43
N GLU A 347 -5.22 22.15 2.30
CA GLU A 347 -5.49 23.57 2.08
C GLU A 347 -6.72 23.78 1.20
N LYS A 348 -7.28 24.99 1.24
CA LYS A 348 -8.35 25.38 0.32
C LYS A 348 -7.76 25.63 -1.07
N SER A 349 -8.34 25.03 -2.11
CA SER A 349 -7.92 25.31 -3.48
C SER A 349 -8.20 26.78 -3.87
N PRO A 350 -7.21 27.51 -4.44
CA PRO A 350 -7.41 28.86 -4.93
C PRO A 350 -8.18 28.92 -6.26
N ASN A 351 -8.18 27.82 -7.04
CA ASN A 351 -8.71 27.79 -8.42
C ASN A 351 -9.94 26.88 -8.58
N ASN A 352 -10.52 26.40 -7.48
CA ASN A 352 -11.59 25.38 -7.47
C ASN A 352 -11.19 24.04 -8.13
N GLU A 353 -9.89 23.77 -8.31
CA GLU A 353 -9.37 22.50 -8.78
C GLU A 353 -8.72 21.76 -7.60
N SER A 354 -9.05 20.48 -7.42
CA SER A 354 -8.40 19.66 -6.40
C SER A 354 -7.18 18.94 -6.96
N ASP A 355 -6.07 19.00 -6.22
CA ASP A 355 -4.81 18.35 -6.57
C ASP A 355 -4.01 17.98 -5.32
N ALA A 356 -2.91 17.25 -5.52
CA ALA A 356 -1.91 17.04 -4.48
C ALA A 356 -0.55 17.57 -4.93
N LEU A 357 0.13 18.26 -4.02
CA LEU A 357 1.38 18.95 -4.27
C LEU A 357 2.40 18.61 -3.18
N LEU A 358 3.67 18.58 -3.56
CA LEU A 358 4.77 18.60 -2.59
C LEU A 358 4.92 20.02 -2.05
N ASN A 359 5.27 20.16 -0.77
CA ASN A 359 5.48 21.47 -0.17
C ASN A 359 6.54 22.27 -0.96
N PRO A 360 6.21 23.47 -1.50
CA PRO A 360 7.15 24.30 -2.26
C PRO A 360 8.38 24.74 -1.47
N LYS A 361 8.30 24.74 -0.13
CA LYS A 361 9.43 25.03 0.78
C LYS A 361 10.37 23.82 0.97
N GLY A 362 10.06 22.70 0.34
CA GLY A 362 10.79 21.44 0.44
C GLY A 362 10.10 20.44 1.36
N VAL A 363 10.27 19.16 1.02
CA VAL A 363 9.74 18.02 1.77
C VAL A 363 10.82 17.48 2.70
N LYS A 364 10.50 17.34 3.98
CA LYS A 364 11.42 16.77 4.97
C LYS A 364 11.43 15.25 4.84
N THR A 365 12.59 14.64 5.04
CA THR A 365 12.70 13.18 5.17
C THR A 365 12.90 12.83 6.63
N ILE A 366 12.10 11.88 7.13
CA ILE A 366 12.30 11.25 8.44
C ILE A 366 12.52 9.75 8.24
N MET A 367 13.45 9.17 9.00
CA MET A 367 13.64 7.72 8.99
C MET A 367 12.61 7.08 9.91
N ASP A 368 11.89 6.10 9.39
CA ASP A 368 10.87 5.39 10.13
C ASP A 368 11.14 3.90 10.02
N ASN A 369 11.43 3.29 11.17
CA ASN A 369 11.65 1.85 11.27
C ASN A 369 10.35 1.06 11.08
N GLY A 370 9.18 1.70 10.94
CA GLY A 370 7.91 1.11 10.49
C GLY A 370 7.31 0.11 11.48
N PHE A 371 7.96 -1.05 11.51
CA PHE A 371 7.58 -2.25 12.21
C PHE A 371 8.82 -2.80 12.91
N PRO A 372 8.88 -2.78 14.26
CA PRO A 372 10.05 -3.21 14.99
C PRO A 372 10.36 -4.69 14.72
N PHE A 373 11.66 -5.02 14.62
CA PHE A 373 12.08 -6.41 14.53
C PHE A 373 11.71 -7.19 15.80
N LEU A 374 11.06 -8.33 15.62
CA LEU A 374 10.63 -9.23 16.68
C LEU A 374 11.76 -10.22 16.99
N HIS A 375 12.34 -10.13 18.19
CA HIS A 375 13.41 -11.02 18.64
C HIS A 375 12.90 -12.34 19.24
N GLN A 376 11.60 -12.40 19.56
CA GLN A 376 10.92 -13.56 20.13
C GLN A 376 9.56 -13.73 19.47
N ARG A 377 9.07 -14.98 19.44
CA ARG A 377 7.72 -15.27 18.96
C ARG A 377 6.70 -14.62 19.91
N PRO A 378 5.66 -13.95 19.41
CA PRO A 378 4.59 -13.41 20.25
C PRO A 378 3.89 -14.52 21.05
N GLU A 379 3.47 -14.21 22.27
CA GLU A 379 2.66 -15.08 23.14
C GLU A 379 1.25 -14.48 23.31
N LEU A 380 0.23 -15.34 23.47
CA LEU A 380 -1.20 -14.97 23.61
C LEU A 380 -1.56 -14.47 25.01
#